data_AF-A0A3M1J2G1-F1
#
_entry.id   AF-A0A3M1J2G1-F1
#
_cell.length_a   1.000
_cell.length_b   1.000
_cell.length_c   1.000
_cell.angle_alpha   90.00
_cell.angle_beta   90.00
_cell.angle_gamma   90.00
#
_symmetry.space_group_name_H-M   'P 1'
#
loop_
_entity.id
_entity.type
_entity.pdbx_description
1 polymer ?
#
loop_
_entity_poly.entity_id
_entity_poly.type
_entity_poly.pdbx_seq_one_letter_code
_entity_poly.pdbx_strand_id
1 'polypeptide(L)'
;MRRSVAFWLVLGTAGTLLLLPAGQPLRAKRAEPALVPHRAVYDLTLGSQRGASNIVSAQGRLVFDFNGSRCDGYTLNIRLVTQVTHRSGSATTSDLRSSTWEQGDGGLFRFSSTEYQDEKLNERANGTAIRSRSREGEGVTVSLSEPNGKKITYSGHVLFPTQHSLEILKAAREGR
;
A
#
# COMPACT_ATOMS: atom_id res chain seq x y z
N MET A 1 -8.34 78.46 3.81
CA MET A 1 -8.88 79.30 2.70
C MET A 1 -9.12 78.42 1.48
N ARG A 2 -10.36 78.47 0.93
CA ARG A 2 -10.83 78.04 -0.43
C ARG A 2 -10.63 76.53 -0.76
N ARG A 3 -11.60 75.64 -0.52
CA ARG A 3 -12.84 75.36 -1.31
C ARG A 3 -12.65 75.45 -2.83
N SER A 4 -12.69 74.30 -3.50
CA SER A 4 -13.26 74.14 -4.84
C SER A 4 -13.81 72.72 -4.99
N VAL A 5 -15.13 72.66 -5.15
CA VAL A 5 -15.93 71.49 -5.51
C VAL A 5 -16.01 71.47 -7.04
N ALA A 6 -15.82 70.30 -7.67
CA ALA A 6 -16.15 70.09 -9.07
C ALA A 6 -17.07 68.87 -9.18
N PHE A 7 -18.35 69.17 -9.36
CA PHE A 7 -19.43 68.25 -9.65
C PHE A 7 -19.36 67.92 -11.15
N TRP A 8 -19.24 66.63 -11.49
CA TRP A 8 -19.52 66.17 -12.86
C TRP A 8 -20.58 65.08 -12.79
N LEU A 9 -21.76 65.44 -13.28
CA LEU A 9 -22.83 64.54 -13.70
C LEU A 9 -22.41 63.93 -15.04
N VAL A 10 -22.31 62.60 -15.11
CA VAL A 10 -22.35 61.89 -16.39
C VAL A 10 -23.44 60.82 -16.31
N LEU A 11 -24.31 60.89 -17.32
CA LEU A 11 -25.46 60.05 -17.60
C LEU A 11 -25.11 58.55 -17.66
N GLY A 12 -26.11 57.75 -17.29
CA GLY A 12 -26.02 56.30 -17.24
C GLY A 12 -26.11 55.59 -18.58
N THR A 13 -25.59 54.37 -18.58
CA THR A 13 -26.04 53.24 -19.40
C THR A 13 -26.11 52.02 -18.49
N ALA A 14 -27.33 51.57 -18.21
CA ALA A 14 -27.57 50.30 -17.53
C ALA A 14 -27.20 49.15 -18.47
N GLY A 15 -25.93 48.75 -18.45
CA GLY A 15 -25.46 47.54 -19.13
C GLY A 15 -25.72 46.34 -18.24
N THR A 16 -26.78 45.58 -18.51
CA THR A 16 -27.04 44.31 -17.83
C THR A 16 -25.95 43.31 -18.24
N LEU A 17 -24.92 43.19 -17.41
CA LEU A 17 -23.86 42.20 -17.58
C LEU A 17 -24.46 40.81 -17.33
N LEU A 18 -24.80 40.09 -18.40
CA LEU A 18 -25.12 38.66 -18.33
C LEU A 18 -23.86 37.91 -17.88
N LEU A 19 -23.75 37.64 -16.58
CA LEU A 19 -22.82 36.64 -16.06
C LEU A 19 -23.26 35.28 -16.58
N LEU A 20 -22.63 34.82 -17.67
CA LEU A 20 -22.62 33.42 -18.03
C LEU A 20 -22.03 32.64 -16.83
N PRO A 21 -22.77 31.69 -16.23
CA PRO A 21 -22.19 30.86 -15.19
C PRO A 21 -21.02 30.11 -15.82
N ALA A 22 -19.81 30.44 -15.37
CA ALA A 22 -18.62 29.68 -15.73
C ALA A 22 -18.90 28.22 -15.37
N GLY A 23 -19.07 27.39 -16.40
CA GLY A 23 -19.32 25.97 -16.24
C GLY A 23 -18.21 25.42 -15.36
N GLN A 24 -18.55 25.01 -14.14
CA GLN A 24 -17.61 24.32 -13.28
C GLN A 24 -17.09 23.12 -14.06
N PRO A 25 -15.77 22.94 -14.19
CA PRO A 25 -15.25 21.76 -14.87
C PRO A 25 -15.83 20.56 -14.14
N LEU A 26 -16.65 19.77 -14.85
CA LEU A 26 -17.12 18.47 -14.40
C LEU A 26 -15.86 17.64 -14.18
N ARG A 27 -15.39 17.60 -12.93
CA ARG A 27 -14.28 16.76 -12.52
C ARG A 27 -14.79 15.34 -12.65
N ALA A 28 -14.47 14.70 -13.78
CA ALA A 28 -14.84 13.32 -14.03
C ALA A 28 -14.45 12.49 -12.81
N LYS A 29 -15.44 11.80 -12.23
CA LYS A 29 -15.23 10.94 -11.08
C LYS A 29 -14.29 9.83 -11.56
N ARG A 30 -13.01 9.94 -11.24
CA ARG A 30 -12.01 8.95 -11.65
C ARG A 30 -12.43 7.63 -11.02
N ALA A 31 -12.58 6.59 -11.85
CA ALA A 31 -12.89 5.26 -11.35
C ALA A 31 -11.86 4.84 -10.29
N GLU A 32 -12.28 4.09 -9.28
CA GLU A 32 -11.36 3.57 -8.27
C GLU A 32 -10.25 2.73 -8.93
N PRO A 33 -9.05 2.67 -8.34
CA PRO A 33 -8.03 1.75 -8.81
C PRO A 33 -8.55 0.31 -8.75
N ALA A 34 -8.54 -0.38 -9.88
CA ALA A 34 -8.82 -1.80 -9.95
C ALA A 34 -7.50 -2.55 -9.94
N LEU A 35 -7.37 -3.53 -9.05
CA LEU A 35 -6.23 -4.44 -9.04
C LEU A 35 -6.54 -5.62 -9.97
N VAL A 36 -5.61 -5.90 -10.88
CA VAL A 36 -5.76 -6.96 -11.86
C VAL A 36 -4.97 -8.18 -11.38
N PRO A 37 -5.56 -9.39 -11.40
CA PRO A 37 -4.82 -10.63 -11.17
C PRO A 37 -3.65 -10.77 -12.13
N HIS A 38 -2.48 -11.10 -11.59
CA HIS A 38 -1.28 -11.29 -12.39
C HIS A 38 -0.25 -12.11 -11.63
N ARG A 39 0.70 -12.65 -12.39
CA ARG A 39 1.89 -13.30 -11.84
C ARG A 39 3.13 -12.65 -12.41
N ALA A 40 4.04 -12.23 -11.54
CA ALA A 40 5.32 -11.65 -11.89
C ALA A 40 6.47 -12.47 -11.31
N VAL A 41 7.54 -12.60 -12.08
CA VAL A 41 8.78 -13.25 -11.65
C VAL A 41 9.91 -12.25 -11.82
N TYR A 42 10.67 -12.02 -10.76
CA TYR A 42 11.78 -11.08 -10.73
C TYR A 42 13.06 -11.84 -10.42
N ASP A 43 14.08 -11.64 -11.24
CA ASP A 43 15.46 -12.02 -10.90
C ASP A 43 16.11 -10.87 -10.13
N LEU A 44 16.69 -11.19 -8.99
CA LEU A 44 17.26 -10.23 -8.05
C LEU A 44 18.78 -10.33 -8.10
N THR A 45 19.43 -9.17 -8.11
CA THR A 45 20.89 -9.02 -8.01
C THR A 45 21.23 -7.98 -6.97
N LEU A 46 22.41 -8.09 -6.38
CA LEU A 46 22.93 -7.10 -5.45
C LEU A 46 23.10 -5.74 -6.14
N GLY A 47 22.32 -4.74 -5.71
CA GLY A 47 22.36 -3.40 -6.31
C GLY A 47 23.53 -2.54 -5.81
N SER A 48 23.66 -2.40 -4.49
CA SER A 48 24.77 -1.66 -3.88
C SER A 48 25.10 -2.20 -2.49
N GLN A 49 26.31 -1.96 -2.03
CA GLN A 49 26.77 -2.32 -0.68
C GLN A 49 27.19 -1.06 0.06
N ARG A 50 26.84 -0.95 1.34
CA ARG A 50 27.26 0.16 2.21
C ARG A 50 28.24 -0.35 3.27
N GLY A 51 29.33 0.39 3.50
CA GLY A 51 30.32 0.12 4.54
C GLY A 51 31.13 -1.17 4.34
N ALA A 52 31.72 -1.69 5.43
CA ALA A 52 32.42 -2.97 5.47
C ALA A 52 31.43 -4.15 5.56
N SER A 53 30.58 -4.30 4.54
CA SER A 53 29.69 -5.46 4.38
C SER A 53 30.52 -6.73 4.21
N ASN A 54 30.16 -7.81 4.92
CA ASN A 54 30.77 -9.12 4.75
C ASN A 54 30.20 -9.88 3.53
N ILE A 55 29.31 -9.28 2.75
CA ILE A 55 28.69 -9.85 1.56
C ILE A 55 29.62 -9.60 0.36
N VAL A 56 29.71 -10.58 -0.54
CA VAL A 56 30.43 -10.49 -1.82
C VAL A 56 29.45 -10.45 -2.98
N SER A 57 28.39 -11.25 -2.89
CA SER A 57 27.32 -11.28 -3.88
C SER A 57 25.99 -11.59 -3.21
N ALA A 58 24.91 -11.13 -3.84
CA ALA A 58 23.57 -11.59 -3.55
C ALA A 58 22.82 -11.76 -4.87
N GLN A 59 22.12 -12.87 -4.98
CA GLN A 59 21.26 -13.19 -6.10
C GLN A 59 19.99 -13.84 -5.59
N GLY A 60 18.91 -13.77 -6.36
CA GLY A 60 17.68 -14.40 -5.94
C GLY A 60 16.59 -14.35 -6.98
N ARG A 61 15.43 -14.86 -6.60
CA ARG A 61 14.22 -14.83 -7.40
C ARG A 61 13.01 -14.60 -6.53
N LEU A 62 12.18 -13.65 -6.92
CA LEU A 62 10.88 -13.36 -6.32
C LEU A 62 9.79 -13.80 -7.30
N VAL A 63 8.88 -14.67 -6.85
CA VAL A 63 7.61 -14.94 -7.52
C VAL A 63 6.52 -14.24 -6.74
N PHE A 64 5.78 -13.35 -7.40
CA PHE A 64 4.63 -12.63 -6.88
C PHE A 64 3.39 -13.06 -7.66
N ASP A 65 2.46 -13.75 -7.00
CA ASP A 65 1.24 -14.28 -7.60
C ASP A 65 0.03 -13.68 -6.89
N PHE A 66 -0.64 -12.75 -7.57
CA PHE A 66 -1.77 -11.99 -7.05
C PHE A 66 -3.03 -12.37 -7.80
N ASN A 67 -4.07 -12.74 -7.07
CA ASN A 67 -5.34 -13.18 -7.64
C ASN A 67 -6.52 -12.67 -6.81
N GLY A 68 -7.73 -12.80 -7.35
CA GLY A 68 -8.97 -12.46 -6.70
C GLY A 68 -9.61 -11.18 -7.19
N SER A 69 -10.63 -10.74 -6.46
CA SER A 69 -11.48 -9.61 -6.83
C SER A 69 -12.06 -8.96 -5.57
N ARG A 70 -12.72 -7.81 -5.72
CA ARG A 70 -13.44 -7.17 -4.61
C ARG A 70 -14.56 -8.07 -4.05
N CYS A 71 -15.15 -8.93 -4.87
CA CYS A 71 -16.24 -9.81 -4.45
C CYS A 71 -15.71 -11.06 -3.74
N ASP A 72 -14.64 -11.64 -4.27
CA ASP A 72 -14.11 -12.93 -3.79
C ASP A 72 -13.06 -12.77 -2.67
N GLY A 73 -12.55 -11.55 -2.49
CA GLY A 73 -11.33 -11.28 -1.74
C GLY A 73 -10.08 -11.46 -2.61
N TYR A 74 -8.93 -11.11 -2.04
CA TYR A 74 -7.65 -11.08 -2.72
C TYR A 74 -6.70 -12.09 -2.09
N THR A 75 -6.04 -12.89 -2.92
CA THR A 75 -4.99 -13.81 -2.49
C THR A 75 -3.66 -13.33 -3.05
N LEU A 76 -2.65 -13.31 -2.20
CA LEU A 76 -1.27 -13.04 -2.59
C LEU A 76 -0.37 -14.17 -2.11
N ASN A 77 0.29 -14.83 -3.05
CA ASN A 77 1.33 -15.81 -2.78
C ASN A 77 2.68 -15.24 -3.20
N ILE A 78 3.65 -15.30 -2.28
CA ILE A 78 5.01 -14.86 -2.50
C ILE A 78 5.96 -16.03 -2.24
N ARG A 79 6.90 -16.23 -3.15
CA ARG A 79 8.11 -17.02 -2.89
C ARG A 79 9.34 -16.20 -3.23
N LEU A 80 10.19 -15.97 -2.24
CA LEU A 80 11.45 -15.27 -2.40
C LEU A 80 12.58 -16.21 -2.00
N VAL A 81 13.41 -16.59 -2.98
CA VAL A 81 14.64 -17.34 -2.72
C VAL A 81 15.81 -16.40 -2.94
N THR A 82 16.70 -16.30 -1.97
CA THR A 82 17.92 -15.49 -2.06
C THR A 82 19.11 -16.31 -1.61
N GLN A 83 20.24 -16.15 -2.29
CA GLN A 83 21.52 -16.70 -1.91
C GLN A 83 22.51 -15.56 -1.75
N VAL A 84 23.16 -15.52 -0.60
CA VAL A 84 24.16 -14.51 -0.25
C VAL A 84 25.49 -15.21 -0.08
N THR A 85 26.52 -14.75 -0.78
CA THR A 85 27.90 -15.23 -0.61
C THR A 85 28.66 -14.24 0.24
N HIS A 86 29.41 -14.74 1.22
CA HIS A 86 30.17 -13.94 2.18
C HIS A 86 31.67 -13.93 1.82
N ARG A 87 32.41 -12.96 2.37
CA ARG A 87 33.87 -12.82 2.18
C ARG A 87 34.67 -14.01 2.72
N SER A 88 34.12 -14.74 3.67
CA SER A 88 34.65 -16.02 4.17
C SER A 88 34.62 -17.13 3.11
N GLY A 89 33.91 -16.94 2.00
CA GLY A 89 33.64 -17.96 0.99
C GLY A 89 32.40 -18.81 1.29
N SER A 90 31.79 -18.66 2.47
CA SER A 90 30.53 -19.33 2.79
C SER A 90 29.35 -18.68 2.05
N ALA A 91 28.33 -19.48 1.72
CA ALA A 91 27.07 -18.97 1.19
C ALA A 91 25.92 -19.39 2.09
N THR A 92 24.89 -18.54 2.16
CA THR A 92 23.66 -18.78 2.91
C THR A 92 22.47 -18.57 1.99
N THR A 93 21.53 -19.51 2.01
CA THR A 93 20.30 -19.45 1.23
C THR A 93 19.11 -19.20 2.14
N SER A 94 18.28 -18.20 1.85
CA SER A 94 16.96 -17.99 2.47
C SER A 94 15.85 -18.25 1.46
N ASP A 95 14.83 -19.03 1.86
CA ASP A 95 13.59 -19.28 1.10
C ASP A 95 12.39 -18.83 1.96
N LEU A 96 11.86 -17.65 1.65
CA LEU A 96 10.64 -17.10 2.24
C LEU A 96 9.43 -17.51 1.39
N ARG A 97 8.47 -18.15 2.03
CA ARG A 97 7.19 -18.54 1.43
C ARG A 97 6.06 -17.90 2.23
N SER A 98 5.28 -17.05 1.58
CA SER A 98 4.15 -16.38 2.22
C SER A 98 2.88 -16.53 1.39
N SER A 99 1.76 -16.71 2.08
CA SER A 99 0.42 -16.71 1.51
C SER A 99 -0.48 -15.84 2.36
N THR A 100 -1.21 -14.94 1.73
CA THR A 100 -2.18 -14.08 2.41
C THR A 100 -3.50 -14.10 1.69
N TRP A 101 -4.59 -13.97 2.44
CA TRP A 101 -5.93 -13.72 1.91
C TRP A 101 -6.56 -12.53 2.62
N GLU A 102 -7.07 -11.57 1.86
CA GLU A 102 -7.71 -10.36 2.34
C GLU A 102 -9.15 -10.29 1.83
N GLN A 103 -10.10 -10.08 2.73
CA GLN A 103 -11.50 -9.85 2.36
C GLN A 103 -11.61 -8.57 1.53
N GLY A 104 -12.46 -8.56 0.50
CA GLY A 104 -12.53 -7.44 -0.45
C GLY A 104 -12.97 -6.09 0.15
N ASP A 105 -13.61 -6.09 1.33
CA ASP A 105 -13.95 -4.89 2.10
C ASP A 105 -12.91 -4.53 3.18
N GLY A 106 -11.86 -5.35 3.33
CA GLY A 106 -10.79 -5.20 4.32
C GLY A 106 -11.18 -5.49 5.76
N GLY A 107 -12.25 -6.28 5.99
CA GLY A 107 -12.68 -6.69 7.34
C GLY A 107 -11.82 -7.80 7.97
N LEU A 108 -11.20 -8.64 7.14
CA LEU A 108 -10.47 -9.83 7.56
C LEU A 108 -9.21 -10.02 6.72
N PHE A 109 -8.10 -10.31 7.38
CA PHE A 109 -6.83 -10.65 6.75
C PHE A 109 -6.26 -11.90 7.39
N ARG A 110 -5.98 -12.92 6.57
CA ARG A 110 -5.32 -14.16 6.97
C ARG A 110 -3.93 -14.19 6.37
N PHE A 111 -2.96 -14.65 7.14
CA PHE A 111 -1.58 -14.73 6.67
C PHE A 111 -0.89 -15.98 7.18
N SER A 112 -0.03 -16.50 6.33
CA SER A 112 0.95 -17.53 6.63
C SER A 112 2.30 -17.11 6.04
N SER A 113 3.36 -17.30 6.81
CA SER A 113 4.73 -17.07 6.39
C SER A 113 5.63 -18.14 6.96
N THR A 114 6.46 -18.74 6.13
CA THR A 114 7.51 -19.67 6.55
C THR A 114 8.81 -19.24 5.90
N GLU A 115 9.86 -19.13 6.71
CA GLU A 115 11.22 -18.89 6.25
C GLU A 115 12.08 -20.13 6.50
N TYR A 116 12.84 -20.52 5.48
CA TYR A 116 13.88 -21.54 5.58
C TYR A 116 15.25 -20.89 5.40
N GLN A 117 16.22 -21.28 6.21
CA GLN A 117 17.63 -20.96 6.02
C GLN A 117 18.39 -22.26 5.77
N ASP A 118 19.09 -22.34 4.63
CA ASP A 118 19.82 -23.53 4.18
C ASP A 118 18.94 -24.79 4.30
N GLU A 119 17.72 -24.69 3.75
CA GLU A 119 16.67 -25.72 3.75
C GLU A 119 16.09 -26.10 5.12
N LYS A 120 16.61 -25.54 6.20
CA LYS A 120 16.13 -25.77 7.57
C LYS A 120 15.11 -24.70 7.93
N LEU A 121 14.05 -25.11 8.64
CA LEU A 121 13.05 -24.18 9.14
C LEU A 121 13.73 -23.15 10.07
N ASN A 122 13.62 -21.87 9.72
CA ASN A 122 14.12 -20.75 10.51
C ASN A 122 12.99 -20.12 11.33
N GLU A 123 11.94 -19.67 10.66
CA GLU A 123 10.80 -19.00 11.27
C GLU A 123 9.48 -19.42 10.62
N ARG A 124 8.39 -19.41 11.41
CA ARG A 124 7.03 -19.53 10.91
C ARG A 124 6.10 -18.62 11.68
N ALA A 125 5.23 -17.94 10.95
CA ALA A 125 4.16 -17.12 11.49
C ALA A 125 2.85 -17.44 10.79
N ASN A 126 1.82 -17.74 11.58
CA ASN A 126 0.46 -17.99 11.09
C ASN A 126 -0.50 -17.18 11.94
N GLY A 127 -1.47 -16.52 11.30
CA GLY A 127 -2.40 -15.69 12.03
C GLY A 127 -3.54 -15.11 11.22
N THR A 128 -4.37 -14.37 11.93
CA THR A 128 -5.53 -13.67 11.39
C THR A 128 -5.65 -12.31 12.04
N ALA A 129 -5.95 -11.29 11.26
CA ALA A 129 -6.24 -9.94 11.69
C ALA A 129 -7.69 -9.60 11.35
N ILE A 130 -8.46 -9.20 12.36
CA ILE A 130 -9.89 -8.86 12.24
C ILE A 130 -10.07 -7.39 12.56
N ARG A 131 -10.74 -6.67 11.67
CA ARG A 131 -11.11 -5.28 11.91
C ARG A 131 -12.28 -5.19 12.87
N SER A 132 -12.16 -4.34 13.88
CA SER A 132 -13.23 -3.99 14.80
C SER A 132 -13.60 -2.51 14.62
N ARG A 133 -14.90 -2.23 14.69
CA ARG A 133 -15.43 -0.86 14.81
C ARG A 133 -16.27 -0.80 16.06
N SER A 134 -15.92 0.08 16.99
CA SER A 134 -16.66 0.30 18.23
C SER A 134 -16.94 1.79 18.44
N ARG A 135 -17.63 2.15 19.53
CA ARG A 135 -17.83 3.55 19.91
C ARG A 135 -16.52 4.26 20.27
N GLU A 136 -15.48 3.50 20.61
CA GLU A 136 -14.16 4.00 21.01
C GLU A 136 -13.25 4.26 19.81
N GLY A 137 -13.66 3.83 18.61
CA GLY A 137 -12.93 4.01 17.36
C GLY A 137 -12.87 2.74 16.51
N GLU A 138 -12.04 2.79 15.48
CA GLU A 138 -11.68 1.62 14.69
C GLU A 138 -10.35 1.02 15.16
N GLY A 139 -10.18 -0.28 14.91
CA GLY A 139 -8.94 -0.97 15.19
C GLY A 139 -8.86 -2.33 14.51
N VAL A 140 -7.74 -3.01 14.73
CA VAL A 140 -7.47 -4.35 14.23
C VAL A 140 -6.93 -5.21 15.36
N THR A 141 -7.55 -6.37 15.56
CA THR A 141 -7.05 -7.41 16.48
C THR A 141 -6.37 -8.50 15.68
N VAL A 142 -5.08 -8.68 15.89
CA VAL A 142 -4.26 -9.75 15.33
C VAL A 142 -4.19 -10.91 16.31
N SER A 143 -4.52 -12.11 15.86
CA SER A 143 -4.34 -13.36 16.58
C SER A 143 -3.33 -14.23 15.82
N LEU A 144 -2.17 -14.45 16.43
CA LEU A 144 -1.14 -15.38 15.97
C LEU A 144 -1.41 -16.77 16.56
N SER A 145 -1.34 -17.81 15.74
CA SER A 145 -1.37 -19.21 16.18
C SER A 145 0.03 -19.81 16.31
N GLU A 146 1.00 -19.29 15.56
CA GLU A 146 2.42 -19.69 15.60
C GLU A 146 3.31 -18.43 15.61
N PRO A 147 4.53 -18.50 16.18
CA PRO A 147 5.13 -19.66 16.86
C PRO A 147 4.64 -19.84 18.30
N ASN A 148 4.29 -18.74 18.98
CA ASN A 148 3.75 -18.75 20.33
C ASN A 148 2.46 -17.92 20.30
N GLY A 149 1.30 -18.59 20.44
CA GLY A 149 0.00 -17.94 20.28
C GLY A 149 -0.11 -16.62 21.02
N LYS A 150 -0.45 -15.54 20.31
CA LYS A 150 -0.44 -14.17 20.86
C LYS A 150 -1.56 -13.36 20.24
N LYS A 151 -2.17 -12.49 21.04
CA LYS A 151 -3.12 -11.48 20.56
C LYS A 151 -2.55 -10.09 20.73
N ILE A 152 -2.71 -9.26 19.71
CA ILE A 152 -2.25 -7.87 19.69
C ILE A 152 -3.36 -7.03 19.08
N THR A 153 -3.71 -5.92 19.74
CA THR A 153 -4.71 -4.98 19.23
C THR A 153 -4.02 -3.68 18.85
N TYR A 154 -4.34 -3.19 17.66
CA TYR A 154 -3.91 -1.90 17.15
C TYR A 154 -5.11 -0.98 17.04
N SER A 155 -4.99 0.23 17.57
CA SER A 155 -6.02 1.26 17.47
C SER A 155 -5.77 2.16 16.26
N GLY A 156 -6.85 2.72 15.69
CA GLY A 156 -6.79 3.65 14.58
C GLY A 156 -6.86 3.00 13.19
N HIS A 157 -6.61 3.81 12.17
CA HIS A 157 -6.76 3.43 10.78
C HIS A 157 -5.61 2.54 10.29
N VAL A 158 -5.71 1.24 10.59
CA VAL A 158 -4.78 0.22 10.11
C VAL A 158 -5.22 -0.30 8.74
N LEU A 159 -4.33 -0.26 7.76
CA LEU A 159 -4.56 -0.78 6.41
C LEU A 159 -3.95 -2.18 6.27
N PHE A 160 -4.69 -3.09 5.66
CA PHE A 160 -4.13 -4.35 5.15
C PHE A 160 -3.42 -4.10 3.80
N PRO A 161 -2.57 -5.03 3.32
CA PRO A 161 -1.70 -4.79 2.17
C PRO A 161 -2.42 -4.37 0.89
N THR A 162 -3.59 -4.96 0.60
CA THR A 162 -4.37 -4.63 -0.60
C THR A 162 -4.96 -3.23 -0.48
N GLN A 163 -5.57 -2.90 0.66
CA GLN A 163 -6.05 -1.54 0.94
C GLN A 163 -4.91 -0.51 0.87
N HIS A 164 -3.75 -0.83 1.42
CA HIS A 164 -2.58 0.05 1.36
C HIS A 164 -2.15 0.33 -0.09
N SER A 165 -2.10 -0.71 -0.94
CA SER A 165 -1.80 -0.57 -2.36
C SER A 165 -2.82 0.30 -3.10
N LEU A 166 -4.11 0.11 -2.79
CA LEU A 166 -5.19 0.93 -3.35
C LEU A 166 -5.07 2.40 -2.95
N GLU A 167 -4.74 2.70 -1.69
CA GLU A 167 -4.52 4.07 -1.21
C GLU A 167 -3.31 4.74 -1.89
N ILE A 168 -2.22 4.00 -2.12
CA ILE A 168 -1.07 4.50 -2.90
C ILE A 168 -1.51 4.84 -4.33
N LEU A 169 -2.22 3.93 -5.01
CA LEU A 169 -2.68 4.15 -6.38
C LEU A 169 -3.65 5.33 -6.47
N LYS A 170 -4.50 5.52 -5.46
CA LYS A 170 -5.40 6.66 -5.35
C LYS A 170 -4.62 7.96 -5.16
N ALA A 171 -3.66 8.00 -4.24
CA ALA A 171 -2.80 9.16 -4.01
C ALA A 171 -2.02 9.55 -5.28
N ALA A 172 -1.42 8.58 -5.97
CA ALA A 172 -0.71 8.81 -7.22
C ALA A 172 -1.65 9.37 -8.32
N ARG A 173 -2.90 8.88 -8.39
CA ARG A 173 -3.92 9.42 -9.33
C ARG A 173 -4.35 10.85 -8.99
N GLU A 174 -4.20 11.25 -7.74
CA GLU A 174 -4.45 12.61 -7.24
C GLU A 174 -3.22 13.52 -7.33
N GLY A 175 -2.05 12.98 -7.70
CA GLY A 175 -0.80 13.71 -7.82
C GLY A 175 -0.10 13.98 -6.49
N ARG A 176 -0.35 13.13 -5.48
CA ARG A 176 0.31 13.16 -4.17
C ARG A 176 1.42 12.12 -4.07
#